data_AF-A0A7Y3KCH5-F1
#
_entry.id   AF-A0A7Y3KCH5-F1
#
_cell.length_a   1.000
_cell.length_b   1.000
_cell.length_c   1.000
_cell.angle_alpha   90.00
_cell.angle_beta   90.00
_cell.angle_gamma   90.00
#
_symmetry.space_group_name_H-M   'P 1'
#
loop_
_entity.id
_entity.type
_entity.pdbx_description
1 polymer ?
#
loop_
_entity_poly.entity_id
_entity_poly.type
_entity_poly.pdbx_seq_one_letter_code
_entity_poly.pdbx_strand_id
1 'polypeptide(L)'
;MINKNFKHIDAIDVSNNGSRLDVLTDNGLYIYNVSFATPVIHSYSPRMQKAVISLNGQIISRPYRTVINGANYLPISSVESLLHRIGITAVWNGSTKVWSMTISAKPSGSLSIDGKTGSAAIRVNGQTVENHVPITVLKDPSTGVESVYMPVWFIQQTLNNIGFKPSTDIWISGSSTPIWTLYWSK
;
A
#
# COMPACT_ATOMS: atom_id res chain seq x y z
N MET A 1 4.07 -18.92 41.41
CA MET A 1 2.89 -19.53 42.08
C MET A 1 2.17 -18.42 42.84
N ILE A 2 0.96 -18.03 42.40
CA ILE A 2 0.06 -17.21 43.23
C ILE A 2 -1.17 -18.09 43.46
N ASN A 3 -1.33 -18.58 44.68
CA ASN A 3 -2.52 -19.29 45.12
C ASN A 3 -3.08 -18.53 46.31
N LYS A 4 -4.15 -17.77 46.09
CA LYS A 4 -5.12 -17.35 47.12
C LYS A 4 -6.50 -17.26 46.47
N ASN A 5 -7.43 -18.07 46.97
CA ASN A 5 -8.84 -18.06 46.61
C ASN A 5 -9.49 -16.72 47.03
N PHE A 6 -9.68 -15.80 46.09
CA PHE A 6 -10.53 -14.63 46.30
C PHE A 6 -11.99 -15.07 46.17
N LYS A 7 -12.77 -14.96 47.25
CA LYS A 7 -14.15 -15.46 47.29
C LYS A 7 -15.20 -14.45 46.81
N HIS A 8 -14.89 -13.16 46.69
CA HIS A 8 -15.76 -12.15 46.08
C HIS A 8 -14.90 -10.96 45.62
N ILE A 9 -15.08 -10.50 44.38
CA ILE A 9 -14.42 -9.32 43.80
C ILE A 9 -15.55 -8.37 43.40
N ASP A 10 -15.55 -7.16 43.95
CA ASP A 10 -16.64 -6.21 43.76
C ASP A 10 -16.38 -5.27 42.58
N ALA A 11 -15.11 -4.91 42.35
CA ALA A 11 -14.70 -4.12 41.20
C ALA A 11 -13.20 -4.29 40.89
N ILE A 12 -12.86 -4.16 39.60
CA ILE A 12 -11.48 -4.09 39.10
C ILE A 12 -11.37 -2.83 38.25
N ASP A 13 -10.39 -1.98 38.56
CA ASP A 13 -10.07 -0.79 37.76
C ASP A 13 -8.59 -0.79 37.37
N VAL A 14 -8.31 -0.30 36.16
CA VAL A 14 -6.95 -0.18 35.60
C VAL A 14 -6.69 1.30 35.34
N SER A 15 -5.80 1.89 36.12
CA SER A 15 -5.49 3.32 36.06
C SER A 15 -4.02 3.57 35.71
N ASN A 16 -3.68 4.83 35.39
CA ASN A 16 -2.34 5.29 35.04
C ASN A 16 -1.67 4.53 33.88
N ASN A 17 -2.21 4.68 32.67
CA ASN A 17 -1.66 4.07 31.45
C ASN A 17 -1.39 2.55 31.57
N GLY A 18 -2.22 1.85 32.36
CA GLY A 18 -2.07 0.42 32.60
C GLY A 18 -1.02 0.04 33.65
N SER A 19 -0.34 0.97 34.31
CA SER A 19 0.74 0.59 35.24
C SER A 19 0.23 0.18 36.64
N ARG A 20 -1.07 0.34 36.90
CA ARG A 20 -1.69 0.05 38.20
C ARG A 20 -2.99 -0.74 38.04
N LEU A 21 -3.12 -1.81 38.82
CA LEU A 21 -4.32 -2.61 38.95
C LEU A 21 -4.87 -2.44 40.37
N ASP A 22 -6.08 -1.90 40.48
CA ASP A 22 -6.78 -1.67 41.74
C ASP A 22 -7.90 -2.72 41.86
N VAL A 23 -7.84 -3.57 42.90
CA VAL A 23 -8.81 -4.64 43.15
C VAL A 23 -9.53 -4.36 44.47
N LEU A 24 -10.83 -4.06 44.39
CA LEU A 24 -11.68 -3.87 45.57
C LEU A 24 -12.35 -5.19 45.95
N THR A 25 -12.25 -5.54 47.23
CA THR A 25 -12.91 -6.71 47.83
C THR A 25 -13.62 -6.30 49.12
N ASP A 26 -14.48 -7.18 49.64
CA ASP A 26 -15.07 -7.08 50.98
C ASP A 26 -14.05 -6.82 52.10
N ASN A 27 -12.79 -7.23 51.90
CA ASN A 27 -11.71 -7.08 52.89
C ASN A 27 -10.80 -5.85 52.62
N GLY A 28 -11.22 -4.96 51.71
CA GLY A 28 -10.51 -3.71 51.40
C GLY A 28 -9.94 -3.62 49.98
N LEU A 29 -9.25 -2.51 49.72
CA LEU A 29 -8.60 -2.18 48.45
C LEU A 29 -7.18 -2.74 48.38
N TYR A 30 -6.90 -3.54 47.36
CA TYR A 30 -5.57 -4.05 47.05
C TYR A 30 -5.02 -3.40 45.78
N ILE A 31 -3.83 -2.80 45.89
CA ILE A 31 -3.16 -2.11 44.79
C ILE A 31 -1.96 -2.92 44.33
N TYR A 32 -1.93 -3.27 43.05
CA TYR A 32 -0.82 -3.98 42.43
C TYR A 32 -0.15 -3.10 41.38
N ASN A 33 1.18 -2.99 41.46
CA ASN A 33 1.97 -2.42 40.38
C ASN A 33 2.12 -3.48 39.29
N VAL A 34 1.59 -3.20 38.11
CA VAL A 34 1.67 -4.08 36.94
C VAL A 34 2.57 -3.44 35.91
N SER A 35 3.70 -4.10 35.59
CA SER A 35 4.51 -3.74 34.44
C SER A 35 3.97 -4.52 33.24
N PHE A 36 3.18 -3.86 32.40
CA PHE A 36 2.93 -4.39 31.06
C PHE A 36 4.22 -4.19 30.27
N ALA A 37 4.79 -5.28 29.75
CA ALA A 37 5.81 -5.15 28.72
C ALA A 37 5.24 -4.24 27.63
N THR A 38 5.98 -3.17 27.28
CA THR A 38 5.61 -2.32 26.15
C THR A 38 5.28 -3.25 24.98
N PRO A 39 4.14 -3.09 24.29
CA PRO A 39 3.86 -3.92 23.13
C PRO A 39 5.09 -3.81 22.23
N VAL A 40 5.74 -4.94 21.97
CA VAL A 40 6.69 -5.01 20.86
C VAL A 40 5.83 -4.68 19.65
N ILE A 41 5.95 -3.43 19.19
CA ILE A 41 5.29 -3.01 17.96
C ILE A 41 6.03 -3.78 16.88
N HIS A 42 5.56 -4.98 16.56
CA HIS A 42 6.00 -5.68 15.36
C HIS A 42 5.68 -4.71 14.23
N SER A 43 6.71 -4.12 13.63
CA SER A 43 6.57 -3.33 12.42
C SER A 43 5.85 -4.21 11.40
N TYR A 44 4.56 -3.95 11.17
CA TYR A 44 3.76 -4.68 10.20
C TYR A 44 4.38 -4.42 8.83
N SER A 45 5.24 -5.32 8.39
CA SER A 45 5.78 -5.29 7.04
C SER A 45 4.67 -5.79 6.10
N PRO A 46 4.26 -4.98 5.11
CA PRO A 46 3.23 -5.40 4.16
C PRO A 46 3.61 -6.73 3.52
N ARG A 47 2.67 -7.69 3.45
CA ARG A 47 2.93 -9.01 2.86
C ARG A 47 3.18 -8.88 1.36
N MET A 48 4.40 -9.21 0.94
CA MET A 48 4.78 -9.21 -0.47
C MET A 48 4.30 -10.49 -1.17
N GLN A 49 3.67 -10.36 -2.33
CA GLN A 49 3.16 -11.48 -3.14
C GLN A 49 3.56 -11.31 -4.60
N LYS A 50 3.99 -12.39 -5.27
CA LYS A 50 4.23 -12.34 -6.73
C LYS A 50 2.95 -12.01 -7.49
N ALA A 51 3.06 -11.14 -8.47
CA ALA A 51 2.02 -10.80 -9.45
C ALA A 51 2.56 -11.00 -10.87
N VAL A 52 1.67 -10.91 -11.85
CA VAL A 52 2.00 -10.90 -13.28
C VAL A 52 1.52 -9.57 -13.86
N ILE A 53 2.38 -8.95 -14.65
CA ILE A 53 2.01 -7.84 -15.53
C ILE A 53 2.06 -8.35 -16.98
N SER A 54 0.97 -8.16 -17.72
CA SER A 54 0.85 -8.56 -19.12
C SER A 54 0.44 -7.41 -20.04
N LEU A 55 0.86 -7.50 -21.30
CA LEU A 55 0.45 -6.64 -22.41
C LEU A 55 -0.30 -7.49 -23.43
N ASN A 56 -1.58 -7.21 -23.68
CA ASN A 56 -2.42 -8.02 -24.59
C ASN A 56 -2.33 -9.54 -24.33
N GLY A 57 -2.25 -9.95 -23.05
CA GLY A 57 -2.12 -11.35 -22.64
C GLY A 57 -0.68 -11.91 -22.65
N GLN A 58 0.30 -11.21 -23.24
CA GLN A 58 1.70 -11.60 -23.17
C GLN A 58 2.32 -11.15 -21.85
N ILE A 59 2.96 -12.06 -21.12
CA ILE A 59 3.63 -11.74 -19.85
C ILE A 59 4.84 -10.85 -20.12
N ILE A 60 4.88 -9.69 -19.46
CA ILE A 60 5.98 -8.72 -19.54
C ILE A 60 6.88 -8.82 -18.31
N SER A 61 6.29 -8.94 -17.12
CA SER A 61 7.06 -9.04 -15.88
C SER A 61 6.31 -9.78 -14.77
N ARG A 62 7.05 -10.18 -13.74
CA ARG A 62 6.54 -10.87 -12.55
C ARG A 62 6.98 -10.18 -11.24
N PRO A 63 6.53 -8.94 -10.98
CA PRO A 63 6.95 -8.21 -9.80
C PRO A 63 6.35 -8.79 -8.52
N TYR A 64 6.92 -8.42 -7.37
CA TYR A 64 6.22 -8.53 -6.10
C TYR A 64 5.30 -7.32 -5.92
N ARG A 65 4.04 -7.56 -5.62
CA ARG A 65 3.04 -6.59 -5.19
C ARG A 65 2.87 -6.61 -3.67
N THR A 66 2.15 -5.63 -3.15
CA THR A 66 1.66 -5.67 -1.76
C THR A 66 0.26 -5.08 -1.64
N VAL A 67 -0.39 -5.30 -0.49
CA VAL A 67 -1.68 -4.72 -0.14
C VAL A 67 -1.53 -3.89 1.12
N ILE A 68 -1.88 -2.60 1.04
CA ILE A 68 -1.80 -1.65 2.15
C ILE A 68 -3.15 -0.94 2.24
N ASN A 69 -3.79 -1.00 3.40
CA ASN A 69 -5.12 -0.43 3.63
C ASN A 69 -6.16 -0.84 2.58
N GLY A 70 -6.11 -2.10 2.13
CA GLY A 70 -7.00 -2.64 1.11
C GLY A 70 -6.67 -2.26 -0.34
N ALA A 71 -5.72 -1.37 -0.57
CA ALA A 71 -5.27 -0.99 -1.91
C ALA A 71 -4.08 -1.83 -2.37
N ASN A 72 -4.07 -2.20 -3.65
CA ASN A 72 -3.01 -2.97 -4.28
C ASN A 72 -1.90 -2.06 -4.79
N TYR A 73 -0.66 -2.37 -4.46
CA TYR A 73 0.51 -1.59 -4.85
C TYR A 73 1.44 -2.42 -5.75
N LEU A 74 1.91 -1.79 -6.83
CA LEU A 74 2.95 -2.33 -7.71
C LEU A 74 4.21 -1.46 -7.68
N PRO A 75 5.39 -2.04 -7.93
CA PRO A 75 6.59 -1.26 -8.10
C PRO A 75 6.49 -0.43 -9.39
N ILE A 76 6.75 0.87 -9.29
CA ILE A 76 6.63 1.81 -10.43
C ILE A 76 7.52 1.37 -11.60
N SER A 77 8.72 0.87 -11.32
CA SER A 77 9.68 0.39 -12.33
C SER A 77 9.13 -0.71 -13.24
N SER A 78 8.27 -1.58 -12.71
CA SER A 78 7.63 -2.63 -13.50
C SER A 78 6.55 -2.08 -14.44
N VAL A 79 5.88 -1.01 -14.01
CA VAL A 79 4.92 -0.27 -14.85
C VAL A 79 5.68 0.50 -15.94
N GLU A 80 6.78 1.16 -15.61
CA GLU A 80 7.64 1.84 -16.59
C GLU A 80 8.15 0.88 -17.67
N SER A 81 8.58 -0.32 -17.27
CA SER A 81 9.02 -1.37 -18.20
C SER A 81 7.91 -1.81 -19.15
N LEU A 82 6.67 -1.91 -18.66
CA LEU A 82 5.50 -2.18 -19.50
C LEU A 82 5.23 -1.03 -20.48
N LEU A 83 5.23 0.21 -20.00
CA LEU A 83 4.95 1.38 -20.83
C LEU A 83 6.01 1.60 -21.92
N HIS A 84 7.26 1.28 -21.61
CA HIS A 84 8.34 1.31 -22.59
C HIS A 84 8.08 0.36 -23.77
N ARG A 85 7.43 -0.80 -23.54
CA ARG A 85 7.08 -1.76 -24.62
C ARG A 85 6.08 -1.20 -25.64
N ILE A 86 5.32 -0.17 -25.26
CA ILE A 86 4.31 0.47 -26.10
C ILE A 86 4.74 1.89 -26.55
N GLY A 87 6.04 2.21 -26.42
CA GLY A 87 6.60 3.48 -26.89
C GLY A 87 6.32 4.67 -25.98
N ILE A 88 5.88 4.43 -24.73
CA ILE A 88 5.68 5.47 -23.73
C ILE A 88 6.91 5.56 -22.85
N THR A 89 7.44 6.78 -22.69
CA THR A 89 8.51 7.03 -21.73
C THR A 89 7.90 7.44 -20.40
N ALA A 90 8.10 6.66 -19.35
CA ALA A 90 7.67 6.98 -18.00
C ALA A 90 8.87 6.92 -17.05
N VAL A 91 9.02 7.92 -16.17
CA VAL A 91 10.18 8.09 -15.29
C VAL A 91 9.75 8.61 -13.93
N TRP A 92 10.13 7.88 -12.88
CA TRP A 92 10.05 8.30 -11.50
C TRP A 92 11.23 9.20 -11.12
N ASN A 93 10.94 10.39 -10.57
CA ASN A 93 11.92 11.23 -9.92
C ASN A 93 11.77 11.13 -8.40
N GLY A 94 12.72 10.46 -7.74
CA GLY A 94 12.70 10.26 -6.28
C GLY A 94 12.91 11.53 -5.46
N SER A 95 13.60 12.55 -6.00
CA SER A 95 13.84 13.81 -5.29
C SER A 95 12.59 14.69 -5.24
N THR A 96 11.83 14.74 -6.34
CA THR A 96 10.61 15.57 -6.42
C THR A 96 9.34 14.76 -6.15
N LYS A 97 9.46 13.43 -6.01
CA LYS A 97 8.34 12.49 -5.89
C LYS A 97 7.33 12.59 -7.03
N VAL A 98 7.82 12.80 -8.24
CA VAL A 98 6.98 12.94 -9.44
C VAL A 98 7.21 11.76 -10.39
N TRP A 99 6.13 11.07 -10.73
CA TRP A 99 6.12 10.12 -11.84
C TRP A 99 5.69 10.85 -13.11
N SER A 100 6.59 10.96 -14.09
CA SER A 100 6.36 11.71 -15.32
C SER A 100 6.25 10.78 -16.51
N MET A 101 5.26 11.01 -17.36
CA MET A 101 5.02 10.24 -18.58
C MET A 101 5.02 11.17 -19.80
N THR A 102 5.67 10.73 -20.88
CA THR A 102 5.69 11.39 -22.17
C THR A 102 5.03 10.48 -23.21
N ILE A 103 3.99 11.01 -23.86
CA ILE A 103 3.18 10.32 -24.85
C ILE A 103 2.93 11.24 -26.06
N SER A 104 2.63 10.68 -27.22
CA SER A 104 2.29 11.46 -28.42
C SER A 104 0.88 12.07 -28.38
N ALA A 105 -0.04 11.48 -27.61
CA ALA A 105 -1.43 11.94 -27.51
C ALA A 105 -1.62 13.02 -26.42
N LYS A 106 -2.64 13.88 -26.57
CA LYS A 106 -3.01 14.84 -25.52
C LYS A 106 -3.82 14.13 -24.43
N PRO A 107 -3.49 14.28 -23.12
CA PRO A 107 -4.29 13.70 -22.05
C PRO A 107 -5.72 14.26 -22.06
N SER A 108 -6.73 13.43 -21.76
CA SER A 108 -8.10 13.86 -21.59
C SER A 108 -8.34 14.35 -20.15
N GLY A 109 -8.17 15.65 -19.92
CA GLY A 109 -8.63 16.34 -18.70
C GLY A 109 -7.76 16.17 -17.44
N SER A 110 -8.12 16.92 -16.39
CA SER A 110 -7.53 16.82 -15.05
C SER A 110 -8.18 15.67 -14.28
N LEU A 111 -7.39 14.73 -13.74
CA LEU A 111 -7.87 13.85 -12.69
C LEU A 111 -7.90 14.68 -11.41
N SER A 112 -9.07 14.77 -10.78
CA SER A 112 -9.15 15.15 -9.37
C SER A 112 -9.50 13.89 -8.63
N ILE A 113 -8.49 13.12 -8.25
CA ILE A 113 -8.70 11.95 -7.43
C ILE A 113 -8.90 12.46 -6.00
N ASP A 114 -10.04 12.18 -5.39
CA ASP A 114 -10.34 12.52 -3.98
C ASP A 114 -9.48 11.72 -2.96
N GLY A 115 -8.25 11.37 -3.33
CA GLY A 115 -7.24 10.81 -2.45
C GLY A 115 -6.51 11.95 -1.77
N LYS A 116 -7.08 12.54 -0.72
CA LYS A 116 -6.46 13.66 0.02
C LYS A 116 -5.18 13.31 0.79
N THR A 117 -4.59 12.14 0.54
CA THR A 117 -3.49 11.59 1.33
C THR A 117 -2.44 11.02 0.38
N GLY A 118 -1.37 11.77 0.18
CA GLY A 118 -0.27 11.41 -0.70
C GLY A 118 0.79 12.49 -0.73
N SER A 119 2.02 12.13 -1.06
CA SER A 119 3.14 13.09 -1.16
C SER A 119 3.80 13.07 -2.53
N ALA A 120 3.21 12.35 -3.48
CA ALA A 120 3.72 12.19 -4.84
C ALA A 120 2.71 12.72 -5.86
N ALA A 121 3.21 13.04 -7.05
CA ALA A 121 2.40 13.53 -8.16
C ALA A 121 2.62 12.70 -9.44
N ILE A 122 1.64 12.75 -10.34
CA ILE A 122 1.72 12.17 -11.68
C ILE A 122 1.62 13.30 -12.70
N ARG A 123 2.54 13.29 -13.67
CA ARG A 123 2.54 14.22 -14.81
C ARG A 123 2.46 13.47 -16.12
N VAL A 124 1.70 14.00 -17.06
CA VAL A 124 1.65 13.53 -18.45
C VAL A 124 1.92 14.71 -19.37
N ASN A 125 2.91 14.60 -20.27
CA ASN A 125 3.32 15.66 -21.19
C ASN A 125 3.58 17.01 -20.49
N GLY A 126 4.20 16.95 -19.31
CA GLY A 126 4.51 18.14 -18.49
C GLY A 126 3.34 18.70 -17.70
N GLN A 127 2.11 18.24 -17.93
CA GLN A 127 0.93 18.64 -17.17
C GLN A 127 0.72 17.71 -15.98
N THR A 128 0.55 18.27 -14.80
CA THR A 128 0.12 17.51 -13.62
C THR A 128 -1.29 17.00 -13.83
N VAL A 129 -1.46 15.69 -13.74
CA VAL A 129 -2.77 15.03 -13.78
C VAL A 129 -3.23 14.59 -12.39
N GLU A 130 -2.33 14.36 -11.44
CA GLU A 130 -2.67 14.07 -10.03
C GLU A 130 -1.57 14.59 -9.10
N ASN A 131 -1.91 15.11 -7.92
CA ASN A 131 -0.98 15.74 -6.98
C ASN A 131 -0.88 15.05 -5.60
N HIS A 132 -1.76 14.08 -5.31
CA HIS A 132 -1.87 13.46 -4.00
C HIS A 132 -1.88 11.93 -4.10
N VAL A 133 -0.82 11.39 -4.69
CA VAL A 133 -0.64 9.94 -4.79
C VAL A 133 0.06 9.41 -3.54
N PRO A 134 -0.53 8.44 -2.82
CA PRO A 134 0.18 7.73 -1.77
C PRO A 134 1.24 6.83 -2.42
N ILE A 135 2.44 6.85 -1.87
CA ILE A 135 3.52 5.94 -2.26
C ILE A 135 4.08 5.26 -1.01
N THR A 136 4.71 4.12 -1.20
CA THR A 136 5.52 3.48 -0.16
C THR A 136 6.84 3.03 -0.76
N VAL A 137 7.88 2.95 0.08
CA VAL A 137 9.19 2.42 -0.30
C VAL A 137 9.34 1.09 0.41
N LEU A 138 9.54 0.02 -0.35
CA LEU A 138 9.68 -1.33 0.18
C LEU A 138 10.85 -2.03 -0.50
N LYS A 139 11.50 -2.93 0.23
CA LYS A 139 12.55 -3.80 -0.30
C LYS A 139 11.93 -4.85 -1.22
N ASP A 140 12.34 -4.90 -2.48
CA ASP A 140 11.92 -5.96 -3.39
C ASP A 140 12.51 -7.31 -2.92
N PRO A 141 11.70 -8.33 -2.63
CA PRO A 141 12.19 -9.62 -2.14
C PRO A 141 13.13 -10.36 -3.10
N SER A 142 13.06 -10.07 -4.41
CA SER A 142 13.90 -10.74 -5.40
C SER A 142 15.31 -10.16 -5.51
N THR A 143 15.45 -8.85 -5.32
CA THR A 143 16.73 -8.14 -5.50
C THR A 143 17.34 -7.68 -4.19
N GLY A 144 16.53 -7.55 -3.14
CA GLY A 144 16.94 -6.92 -1.89
C GLY A 144 17.15 -5.40 -2.01
N VAL A 145 16.73 -4.77 -3.10
CA VAL A 145 16.87 -3.32 -3.32
C VAL A 145 15.54 -2.63 -3.03
N GLU A 146 15.60 -1.42 -2.48
CA GLU A 146 14.40 -0.60 -2.27
C GLU A 146 13.76 -0.22 -3.61
N SER A 147 12.43 -0.26 -3.66
CA SER A 147 11.63 0.14 -4.81
C SER A 147 10.46 1.00 -4.34
N VAL A 148 10.06 1.94 -5.19
CA VAL A 148 8.87 2.76 -4.95
C VAL A 148 7.64 2.06 -5.49
N TYR A 149 6.64 1.98 -4.64
CA TYR A 149 5.37 1.32 -4.89
C TYR A 149 4.25 2.35 -4.95
N MET A 150 3.39 2.20 -5.95
CA MET A 150 2.23 3.07 -6.19
C MET A 150 0.95 2.22 -6.26
N PRO A 151 -0.20 2.72 -5.76
CA PRO A 151 -1.44 2.00 -5.88
C PRO A 151 -1.85 1.86 -7.34
N VAL A 152 -2.24 0.65 -7.71
CA VAL A 152 -2.60 0.31 -9.10
C VAL A 152 -3.80 1.08 -9.59
N TRP A 153 -4.70 1.47 -8.70
CA TRP A 153 -5.82 2.33 -9.04
C TRP A 153 -5.36 3.67 -9.66
N PHE A 154 -4.34 4.34 -9.11
CA PHE A 154 -3.82 5.60 -9.67
C PHE A 154 -3.16 5.40 -11.04
N ILE A 155 -2.44 4.29 -11.19
CA ILE A 155 -1.85 3.86 -12.47
C ILE A 155 -2.97 3.66 -13.49
N GLN A 156 -4.02 2.93 -13.13
CA GLN A 156 -5.17 2.65 -14.01
C GLN A 156 -5.89 3.93 -14.45
N GLN A 157 -6.20 4.84 -13.52
CA GLN A 157 -6.84 6.11 -13.88
C GLN A 157 -5.99 6.94 -14.83
N THR A 158 -4.68 7.01 -14.58
CA THR A 158 -3.73 7.70 -15.46
C THR A 158 -3.75 7.08 -16.87
N LEU A 159 -3.70 5.74 -16.96
CA LEU A 159 -3.69 5.03 -18.24
C LEU A 159 -5.02 5.14 -18.99
N ASN A 160 -6.15 5.10 -18.28
CA ASN A 160 -7.48 5.37 -18.85
C ASN A 160 -7.53 6.77 -19.51
N ASN A 161 -7.02 7.78 -18.81
CA ASN A 161 -7.04 9.18 -19.26
C ASN A 161 -6.15 9.49 -20.47
N ILE A 162 -5.26 8.56 -20.83
CA ILE A 162 -4.41 8.69 -22.00
C ILE A 162 -4.76 7.65 -23.08
N GLY A 163 -5.94 7.03 -22.96
CA GLY A 163 -6.54 6.21 -24.01
C GLY A 163 -6.23 4.71 -23.95
N PHE A 164 -5.58 4.21 -22.89
CA PHE A 164 -5.37 2.77 -22.71
C PHE A 164 -6.48 2.15 -21.87
N LYS A 165 -6.62 0.82 -22.00
CA LYS A 165 -7.61 0.05 -21.25
C LYS A 165 -6.87 -0.96 -20.37
N PRO A 166 -6.41 -0.58 -19.17
CA PRO A 166 -5.97 -1.57 -18.19
C PRO A 166 -7.16 -2.45 -17.78
N SER A 167 -6.90 -3.72 -17.49
CA SER A 167 -7.86 -4.60 -16.86
C SER A 167 -8.33 -3.98 -15.54
N THR A 168 -9.58 -4.21 -15.18
CA THR A 168 -10.10 -3.82 -13.86
C THR A 168 -9.22 -4.38 -12.75
N ASP A 169 -9.25 -3.75 -11.58
CA ASP A 169 -8.53 -4.16 -10.36
C ASP A 169 -9.02 -5.51 -9.80
N ILE A 170 -9.60 -6.38 -10.63
CA ILE A 170 -9.93 -7.75 -10.28
C ILE A 170 -8.62 -8.54 -10.34
N TRP A 171 -7.80 -8.30 -9.33
CA TRP A 171 -6.76 -9.21 -8.85
C TRP A 171 -7.44 -10.49 -8.40
N ILE A 172 -7.83 -11.32 -9.37
CA ILE A 172 -8.68 -12.50 -9.26
C ILE A 172 -8.58 -13.10 -7.84
N SER A 173 -9.55 -12.77 -6.99
CA SER A 173 -9.60 -13.25 -5.62
C SER A 173 -9.76 -14.76 -5.69
N GLY A 174 -8.71 -15.49 -5.26
CA GLY A 174 -8.63 -16.95 -5.39
C GLY A 174 -7.53 -17.46 -6.33
N SER A 175 -6.90 -16.61 -7.15
CA SER A 175 -5.67 -16.98 -7.85
C SER A 175 -4.48 -16.88 -6.89
N SER A 176 -3.62 -17.90 -6.89
CA SER A 176 -2.34 -17.86 -6.16
C SER A 176 -1.43 -16.73 -6.67
N THR A 177 -1.61 -16.31 -7.94
CA THR A 177 -0.82 -15.27 -8.60
C THR A 177 -1.74 -14.24 -9.27
N PRO A 178 -1.90 -13.03 -8.69
CA PRO A 178 -2.64 -11.93 -9.29
C PRO A 178 -2.08 -11.54 -10.68
N ILE A 179 -2.95 -11.25 -11.64
CA ILE A 179 -2.58 -10.81 -12.99
C ILE A 179 -3.20 -9.44 -13.26
N TRP A 180 -2.39 -8.50 -13.74
CA TRP A 180 -2.82 -7.20 -14.25
C TRP A 180 -2.45 -7.09 -15.73
N THR A 181 -3.42 -6.82 -16.59
CA THR A 181 -3.22 -6.76 -18.05
C THR A 181 -3.47 -5.36 -18.56
N LEU A 182 -2.55 -4.81 -19.35
CA LEU A 182 -2.81 -3.63 -20.17
C LEU A 182 -3.26 -4.07 -21.56
N TYR A 183 -4.44 -3.63 -21.99
CA TYR A 183 -4.91 -3.79 -23.36
C TYR A 183 -4.54 -2.57 -24.19
N TRP A 184 -3.97 -2.82 -25.36
CA TRP A 184 -3.54 -1.80 -26.31
C TRP A 184 -3.72 -2.29 -27.75
N SER A 185 -4.44 -1.51 -28.56
CA SER A 185 -4.49 -1.64 -30.01
C SER A 185 -3.77 -0.44 -30.63
N LYS A 186 -2.84 -0.69 -31.56
CA LYS A 186 -2.22 0.35 -32.39
C LYS A 186 -3.24 1.01 -33.31
#